data_AF-A0A5J4U7S3-F1
#
_entry.id   AF-A0A5J4U7S3-F1
#
_cell.length_a   1.000
_cell.length_b   1.000
_cell.length_c   1.000
_cell.angle_alpha   90.00
_cell.angle_beta   90.00
_cell.angle_gamma   90.00
#
_symmetry.space_group_name_H-M   'P 1'
#
loop_
_entity.id
_entity.type
_entity.pdbx_description
1 polymer ?
#
loop_
_entity_poly.entity_id
_entity_poly.type
_entity_poly.pdbx_seq_one_letter_code
_entity_poly.pdbx_strand_id
1 'polypeptide(L)'
;MKYNDENIAFDKCVKVLGRNSSRFDIVLLQDALDCELWTMGVPIGDSNNTKSITVTHKKSHMKFQFIDAENQFGPMTLKACVKDYGDKTEHKDVFSFEIINSKN
;
A
#
# COMPACT_ATOMS: atom_id res chain seq x y z
N MET A 1 -9.64 -14.91 14.28
CA MET A 1 -10.35 -14.00 15.22
C MET A 1 -11.75 -13.76 14.68
N LYS A 2 -12.81 -14.03 15.46
CA LYS A 2 -14.16 -13.53 15.18
C LYS A 2 -14.36 -12.27 16.02
N TYR A 3 -14.84 -11.19 15.41
CA TYR A 3 -15.14 -9.96 16.14
C TYR A 3 -16.44 -10.15 16.94
N ASN A 4 -16.51 -9.56 18.14
CA ASN A 4 -17.65 -9.69 19.05
C ASN A 4 -18.91 -8.96 18.55
N ASP A 5 -18.74 -7.96 17.68
CA ASP A 5 -19.84 -7.25 17.02
C ASP A 5 -19.50 -7.07 15.54
N GLU A 6 -20.31 -7.68 14.68
CA GLU A 6 -20.14 -7.64 13.23
C GLU A 6 -20.71 -6.36 12.60
N ASN A 7 -21.43 -5.53 13.37
CA ASN A 7 -22.08 -4.32 12.91
C ASN A 7 -21.32 -3.04 13.27
N ILE A 8 -20.18 -3.12 13.96
CA ILE A 8 -19.32 -1.96 14.18
C ILE A 8 -18.71 -1.55 12.84
N ALA A 9 -19.25 -0.47 12.27
CA ALA A 9 -18.69 0.16 11.09
C ALA A 9 -17.29 0.70 11.42
N PHE A 10 -16.25 0.09 10.85
CA PHE A 10 -14.90 0.65 10.89
C PHE A 10 -14.80 1.76 9.85
N ASP A 11 -15.29 2.96 10.18
CA ASP A 11 -15.07 4.15 9.34
C ASP A 11 -13.67 4.75 9.56
N LYS A 12 -12.66 3.88 9.58
CA LYS A 12 -11.26 4.29 9.65
C LYS A 12 -10.59 3.89 8.36
N CYS A 13 -10.09 4.88 7.64
CA CYS A 13 -9.24 4.68 6.48
C CYS A 13 -7.78 4.64 6.95
N VAL A 14 -7.15 3.48 6.79
CA VAL A 14 -5.71 3.32 7.06
C VAL A 14 -4.96 3.64 5.78
N LYS A 15 -4.08 4.65 5.85
CA LYS A 15 -3.23 5.05 4.73
C LYS A 15 -1.94 4.25 4.75
N VAL A 16 -1.66 3.58 3.62
CA VAL A 16 -0.44 2.82 3.40
C VAL A 16 0.38 3.58 2.38
N LEU A 17 1.53 4.09 2.81
CA LEU A 17 2.48 4.77 1.95
C LEU A 17 3.50 3.75 1.45
N GLY A 18 3.66 3.66 0.13
CA GLY A 18 4.73 2.89 -0.49
C GLY A 18 5.46 3.71 -1.53
N ARG A 19 6.68 3.31 -1.87
CA ARG A 19 7.53 4.03 -2.82
C ARG A 19 7.41 3.37 -4.19
N ASN A 20 7.05 4.14 -5.22
CA ASN A 20 6.81 3.63 -6.58
C ASN A 20 5.67 2.60 -6.61
N SER A 21 4.71 2.75 -5.70
CA SER A 21 3.56 1.86 -5.58
C SER A 21 2.63 1.92 -6.78
N SER A 22 2.61 3.05 -7.48
CA SER A 22 1.85 3.23 -8.73
C SER A 22 2.19 2.20 -9.81
N ARG A 23 3.40 1.66 -9.79
CA ARG A 23 3.93 0.77 -10.84
C ARG A 23 4.09 -0.67 -10.40
N PHE A 24 4.47 -0.89 -9.14
CA PHE A 24 4.82 -2.23 -8.66
C PHE A 24 3.82 -2.75 -7.64
N ASP A 25 3.70 -2.07 -6.50
CA ASP A 25 2.91 -2.57 -5.38
C ASP A 25 1.42 -2.71 -5.73
N ILE A 26 0.84 -1.75 -6.47
CA ILE A 26 -0.58 -1.77 -6.81
C ILE A 26 -0.95 -2.98 -7.68
N VAL A 27 -0.08 -3.43 -8.57
CA VAL A 27 -0.35 -4.62 -9.41
C VAL A 27 -0.40 -5.89 -8.56
N LEU A 28 0.55 -6.03 -7.62
CA LEU A 28 0.57 -7.15 -6.69
C LEU A 28 -0.62 -7.12 -5.71
N LEU A 29 -0.98 -5.92 -5.25
CA LEU A 29 -2.12 -5.72 -4.36
C LEU A 29 -3.43 -5.99 -5.09
N GLN A 30 -3.56 -5.61 -6.36
CA GLN A 30 -4.71 -5.96 -7.19
C GLN A 30 -4.87 -7.48 -7.27
N ASP A 31 -3.82 -8.21 -7.61
CA ASP A 31 -3.88 -9.68 -7.69
C ASP A 31 -4.23 -10.32 -6.33
N ALA A 32 -3.63 -9.84 -5.24
CA ALA A 32 -3.87 -10.39 -3.90
C ALA A 32 -5.24 -10.00 -3.31
N LEU A 33 -5.79 -8.85 -3.70
CA LEU A 33 -7.04 -8.31 -3.17
C LEU A 33 -8.22 -8.46 -4.12
N ASP A 34 -8.01 -8.95 -5.34
CA ASP A 34 -9.08 -9.37 -6.25
C ASP A 34 -9.68 -10.70 -5.78
N CYS A 35 -10.37 -10.64 -4.64
CA CYS A 35 -11.08 -11.76 -4.06
C CYS A 35 -12.43 -11.31 -3.48
N GLU A 36 -13.24 -12.29 -3.06
CA GLU A 36 -14.61 -12.04 -2.61
C GLU A 36 -14.71 -11.09 -1.40
N LEU A 37 -13.63 -10.90 -0.64
CA LEU A 37 -13.61 -10.11 0.59
C LEU A 37 -13.43 -8.61 0.38
N TRP A 38 -12.86 -8.19 -0.75
CA TRP A 38 -12.47 -6.79 -0.98
C TRP A 38 -13.16 -6.21 -2.20
N THR A 39 -13.40 -4.90 -2.14
CA THR A 39 -13.86 -4.10 -3.28
C THR A 39 -12.76 -3.11 -3.62
N MET A 40 -12.25 -3.19 -4.85
CA MET A 40 -11.31 -2.24 -5.40
C MET A 40 -12.04 -0.94 -5.76
N GLY A 41 -11.55 0.18 -5.22
CA GLY A 41 -12.02 1.51 -5.59
C GLY A 41 -11.43 2.00 -6.90
N VAL A 42 -11.95 3.11 -7.40
CA VAL A 42 -11.41 3.76 -8.60
C VAL A 42 -10.02 4.33 -8.28
N PRO A 43 -8.98 3.98 -9.05
CA PRO A 43 -7.65 4.58 -8.90
C PRO A 43 -7.71 6.10 -9.09
N ILE A 44 -7.00 6.84 -8.24
CA ILE A 44 -6.84 8.29 -8.35
C ILE A 44 -5.51 8.56 -9.03
N GLY A 45 -5.53 9.27 -10.15
CA GLY A 45 -4.35 9.56 -10.96
C GLY A 45 -4.69 9.50 -12.45
N ASP A 46 -3.67 9.34 -13.27
CA ASP A 46 -3.83 9.04 -14.69
C ASP A 46 -3.42 7.58 -14.99
N SER A 47 -3.68 7.12 -16.21
CA SER A 47 -3.44 5.73 -16.63
C SER A 47 -1.98 5.29 -16.49
N ASN A 48 -1.03 6.23 -16.54
CA ASN A 48 0.39 5.96 -16.45
C ASN A 48 0.96 6.27 -15.05
N ASN A 49 0.14 6.89 -14.19
CA ASN A 49 0.58 7.44 -12.93
C ASN A 49 -0.54 7.41 -11.88
N THR A 50 -0.87 6.20 -11.43
CA THR A 50 -1.83 6.00 -10.34
C THR A 50 -1.25 6.50 -9.02
N LYS A 51 -1.77 7.61 -8.50
CA LYS A 51 -1.29 8.22 -7.24
C LYS A 51 -1.77 7.46 -6.01
N SER A 52 -3.00 6.94 -6.05
CA SER A 52 -3.53 6.13 -4.96
C SER A 52 -4.67 5.23 -5.41
N ILE A 53 -4.93 4.18 -4.64
CA ILE A 53 -6.11 3.32 -4.77
C ILE A 53 -6.66 3.02 -3.38
N THR A 54 -7.98 3.09 -3.24
CA THR A 54 -8.66 2.69 -2.00
C THR A 54 -9.26 1.32 -2.19
N VAL A 55 -9.05 0.42 -1.24
CA VAL A 55 -9.71 -0.88 -1.17
C VAL A 55 -10.56 -0.94 0.08
N THR A 56 -11.73 -1.56 -0.02
CA THR A 56 -12.68 -1.64 1.10
C THR A 56 -13.02 -3.09 1.37
N HIS A 57 -12.88 -3.52 2.63
CA HIS A 57 -13.34 -4.84 3.04
C HIS A 57 -14.88 -4.86 3.06
N LYS A 58 -15.50 -5.81 2.36
CA LYS A 58 -16.96 -5.80 2.14
C LYS A 58 -17.77 -5.94 3.42
N LYS A 59 -17.30 -6.74 4.39
CA LYS A 59 -18.02 -7.01 5.64
C LYS A 59 -17.81 -5.94 6.71
N SER A 60 -16.55 -5.56 6.95
CA SER A 60 -16.21 -4.64 8.05
C SER A 60 -16.22 -3.17 7.64
N HIS A 61 -16.33 -2.89 6.33
CA HIS A 61 -16.18 -1.56 5.74
C HIS A 61 -14.83 -0.89 6.03
N MET A 62 -13.84 -1.64 6.52
CA MET A 62 -12.48 -1.14 6.72
C MET A 62 -11.87 -0.73 5.38
N LYS A 63 -11.23 0.44 5.35
CA LYS A 63 -10.65 1.02 4.13
C LYS A 63 -9.13 1.05 4.24
N PHE A 64 -8.44 0.54 3.24
CA PHE A 64 -7.02 0.83 3.03
C PHE A 64 -6.87 1.76 1.84
N GLN A 65 -6.11 2.84 2.01
CA GLN A 65 -5.73 3.71 0.90
C GLN A 65 -4.23 3.55 0.67
N PHE A 66 -3.87 2.90 -0.43
CA PHE A 66 -2.49 2.78 -0.88
C PHE A 66 -2.12 4.03 -1.65
N ILE A 67 -1.02 4.69 -1.26
CA ILE A 67 -0.59 5.97 -1.80
C ILE A 67 0.87 5.84 -2.23
N ASP A 68 1.14 6.25 -3.46
CA ASP A 68 2.52 6.35 -3.96
C ASP A 68 3.19 7.61 -3.43
N ALA A 69 4.17 7.40 -2.56
CA ALA A 69 4.96 8.47 -1.94
C ALA A 69 5.74 9.29 -2.99
N GLU A 70 6.29 8.68 -4.05
CA GLU A 70 7.04 9.44 -5.06
C GLU A 70 6.12 10.39 -5.84
N ASN A 71 4.88 9.97 -6.06
CA ASN A 71 3.89 10.82 -6.72
C ASN A 71 3.31 11.91 -5.81
N GLN A 72 3.24 11.65 -4.51
CA GLN A 72 2.71 12.59 -3.54
C GLN A 72 3.73 13.67 -3.17
N PHE A 73 5.00 13.29 -3.00
CA PHE A 73 6.04 14.18 -2.49
C PHE A 73 7.05 14.61 -3.57
N GLY A 74 6.92 14.10 -4.80
CA GLY A 74 7.84 14.35 -5.90
C GLY A 74 8.98 13.33 -5.94
N PRO A 75 9.80 13.37 -7.02
CA PRO A 75 10.91 12.45 -7.19
C PRO A 75 11.92 12.62 -6.05
N MET A 76 11.90 11.66 -5.13
CA MET A 76 12.82 11.61 -3.99
C MET A 76 13.45 10.22 -3.90
N THR A 77 14.72 10.18 -3.49
CA THR A 77 15.35 8.90 -3.18
C THR A 77 14.70 8.33 -1.92
N LEU A 78 14.62 7.01 -1.81
CA LEU A 78 14.12 6.36 -0.59
C LEU A 78 14.90 6.83 0.65
N LYS A 79 16.19 7.14 0.49
CA LYS A 79 17.03 7.73 1.55
C LYS A 79 16.53 9.09 2.03
N ALA A 80 16.14 9.97 1.10
CA ALA A 80 15.55 11.26 1.45
C ALA A 80 14.21 11.07 2.18
N CYS A 81 13.39 10.11 1.74
CA CYS A 81 12.13 9.78 2.40
C CYS A 81 12.35 9.27 3.85
N VAL A 82 13.36 8.42 4.09
CA VAL A 82 13.66 7.88 5.45
C VAL A 82 14.06 8.98 6.43
N LYS A 83 14.79 10.00 5.97
CA LYS A 83 15.24 11.13 6.78
C LYS A 83 14.08 11.91 7.42
N ASP A 84 12.95 12.00 6.72
CA ASP A 84 11.77 12.74 7.19
C ASP A 84 10.94 11.98 8.23
N TYR A 85 11.11 10.66 8.35
CA TYR A 85 10.31 9.80 9.24
C TYR A 85 11.01 9.39 10.55
N GLY A 86 12.28 9.77 10.76
CA GLY A 86 12.86 9.82 12.12
C GLY A 86 14.17 9.06 12.36
N ASP A 87 14.68 8.30 11.39
CA ASP A 87 16.00 7.66 11.54
C ASP A 87 17.10 8.50 10.88
N LYS A 88 18.15 8.82 11.65
CA LYS A 88 19.27 9.68 11.21
C LYS A 88 20.33 8.91 10.44
N THR A 89 20.19 7.59 10.32
CA THR A 89 21.16 6.75 9.64
C THR A 89 20.67 6.43 8.23
N GLU A 90 21.46 6.83 7.22
CA GLU A 90 21.15 6.56 5.80
C GLU A 90 21.41 5.09 5.38
N HIS A 91 21.56 4.19 6.36
CA HIS A 91 21.97 2.82 6.12
C HIS A 91 20.75 2.01 5.70
N LYS A 92 20.66 1.76 4.40
CA LYS A 92 19.68 0.84 3.82
C LYS A 92 20.44 -0.35 3.25
N ASP A 93 20.24 -1.52 3.85
CA ASP A 93 20.73 -2.77 3.30
C ASP A 93 19.99 -3.11 1.99
N VAL A 94 20.69 -3.84 1.12
CA VAL A 94 20.13 -4.37 -0.12
C VAL A 94 19.81 -5.84 0.12
N PHE A 95 18.53 -6.19 0.06
CA PHE A 95 18.11 -7.59 0.03
C PHE A 95 18.46 -8.18 -1.33
N SER A 96 19.20 -9.30 -1.34
CA SER A 96 19.47 -10.05 -2.56
C SER A 96 18.18 -10.68 -3.08
N PHE A 97 17.75 -10.29 -4.27
CA PHE A 97 16.55 -10.82 -4.92
C PHE A 97 16.58 -12.35 -5.08
N GLU A 98 17.78 -12.92 -5.22
CA GLU A 98 18.03 -14.36 -5.40
C GLU A 98 17.58 -15.21 -4.21
N ILE A 99 17.40 -14.61 -3.03
CA ILE A 99 17.02 -15.32 -1.80
C ILE A 99 15.48 -15.46 -1.69
N ILE A 100 14.71 -14.63 -2.39
CA ILE A 100 13.24 -14.67 -2.34
C ILE A 100 12.74 -15.72 -3.33
N ASN A 101 12.11 -16.78 -2.82
CA ASN A 101 11.50 -17.81 -3.64
C ASN A 101 10.14 -18.25 -3.07
N SER A 102 9.34 -18.94 -3.88
CA SER A 102 8.06 -19.54 -3.48
C SER A 102 8.22 -20.96 -2.89
N LYS A 103 9.45 -21.35 -2.54
CA LYS A 103 9.86 -22.66 -2.05
C LYS A 103 10.48 -22.50 -0.64
N ASN A 104 9.65 -22.09 0.32
CA ASN A 104 9.97 -22.18 1.74
C ASN A 104 9.23 -23.36 2.35
#